data_AF-A0A7S8C700-F1
#
_entry.id   AF-A0A7S8C700-F1
#
_cell.length_a   1.000
_cell.length_b   1.000
_cell.length_c   1.000
_cell.angle_alpha   90.00
_cell.angle_beta   90.00
_cell.angle_gamma   90.00
#
_symmetry.space_group_name_H-M   'P 1'
#
loop_
_entity.id
_entity.type
_entity.pdbx_description
1 polymer ?
#
loop_
_entity_poly.entity_id
_entity_poly.type
_entity_poly.pdbx_seq_one_letter_code
_entity_poly.pdbx_strand_id
1 'polypeptide(L)'
;MMGRRRRKSWRADLSCQEMEALAAAVWQSHRHWLAEGYELTRRSGAWWRRNGSLTLRLVYRRRLDGVSMTVVLRGIRVQEEAA
;
A
#
# COMPACT_ATOMS: atom_id res chain seq x y z
N MET A 1 -6.07 -6.60 37.10
CA MET A 1 -5.40 -5.75 36.08
C MET A 1 -5.60 -6.41 34.72
N MET A 2 -6.62 -6.03 33.94
CA MET A 2 -6.87 -6.64 32.63
C MET A 2 -5.70 -6.33 31.68
N GLY A 3 -4.96 -7.37 31.30
CA GLY A 3 -3.86 -7.27 30.35
C GLY A 3 -4.34 -6.61 29.07
N ARG A 4 -3.77 -5.46 28.73
CA ARG A 4 -4.05 -4.76 27.47
C ARG A 4 -3.66 -5.70 26.32
N ARG A 5 -4.60 -6.47 25.78
CA ARG A 5 -4.41 -7.20 24.51
C ARG A 5 -3.90 -6.17 23.50
N ARG A 6 -2.62 -6.28 23.11
CA ARG A 6 -2.00 -5.40 22.11
C ARG A 6 -2.87 -5.48 20.85
N ARG A 7 -3.66 -4.44 20.58
CA ARG A 7 -4.50 -4.33 19.37
C ARG A 7 -3.55 -4.27 18.17
N LYS A 8 -3.29 -5.43 17.53
CA LYS A 8 -2.34 -5.62 16.42
C LYS A 8 -2.85 -4.90 15.16
N SER A 9 -1.93 -4.43 14.32
CA SER A 9 -2.25 -4.09 12.93
C SER A 9 -2.72 -5.35 12.19
N TRP A 10 -3.73 -5.21 11.33
CA TRP A 10 -4.24 -6.32 10.51
C TRP A 10 -4.08 -5.99 9.03
N ARG A 11 -3.90 -7.02 8.21
CA ARG A 11 -3.78 -6.87 6.76
C ARG A 11 -5.13 -6.43 6.19
N ALA A 12 -5.13 -5.45 5.30
CA ALA A 12 -6.31 -5.12 4.52
C ALA A 12 -6.43 -6.11 3.36
N ASP A 13 -7.64 -6.59 3.12
CA ASP A 13 -7.93 -7.43 1.96
C ASP A 13 -8.22 -6.49 0.79
N LEU A 14 -7.21 -6.28 -0.06
CA LEU A 14 -7.31 -5.45 -1.25
C LEU A 14 -6.93 -6.32 -2.45
N SER A 15 -7.77 -6.29 -3.47
CA SER A 15 -7.46 -6.84 -4.79
C SER A 15 -6.25 -6.11 -5.40
N CYS A 16 -5.65 -6.71 -6.43
CA CYS A 16 -4.56 -6.05 -7.15
C CYS A 16 -5.01 -4.72 -7.77
N GLN A 17 -6.25 -4.64 -8.27
CA GLN A 17 -6.81 -3.43 -8.87
C GLN A 17 -7.01 -2.32 -7.82
N GLU A 18 -7.57 -2.64 -6.65
CA GLU A 18 -7.70 -1.67 -5.55
C GLU A 18 -6.33 -1.21 -5.05
N MET A 19 -5.36 -2.12 -5.04
CA MET A 19 -3.99 -1.80 -4.66
C MET A 19 -3.33 -0.83 -5.65
N GLU A 20 -3.52 -1.04 -6.95
CA GLU A 20 -3.05 -0.11 -7.98
C GLU A 20 -3.75 1.24 -7.92
N ALA A 21 -5.08 1.26 -7.77
CA ALA A 21 -5.85 2.49 -7.62
C ALA A 21 -5.37 3.31 -6.41
N LEU A 22 -5.17 2.64 -5.28
CA LEU A 22 -4.67 3.28 -4.07
C LEU A 22 -3.23 3.78 -4.24
N ALA A 23 -2.36 2.99 -4.87
CA ALA A 23 -0.99 3.42 -5.19
C ALA A 23 -0.98 4.69 -6.06
N ALA A 24 -1.84 4.74 -7.09
CA ALA A 24 -1.98 5.90 -7.96
C ALA A 24 -2.52 7.13 -7.21
N ALA A 25 -3.41 6.94 -6.24
CA ALA A 25 -4.00 8.02 -5.45
C ALA A 25 -3.02 8.60 -4.41
N VAL A 26 -2.21 7.76 -3.75
CA VAL A 26 -1.39 8.19 -2.61
C VAL A 26 0.09 8.42 -2.92
N TRP A 27 0.56 8.00 -4.10
CA TRP A 27 1.98 8.06 -4.44
C TRP A 27 2.20 8.59 -5.85
N GLN A 28 2.70 9.83 -5.90
CA GLN A 28 2.85 10.61 -7.13
C GLN A 28 3.77 9.93 -8.16
N SER A 29 4.82 9.23 -7.70
CA SER A 29 5.77 8.57 -8.60
C SER A 29 5.27 7.23 -9.15
N HIS A 30 4.06 6.79 -8.80
CA HIS A 30 3.46 5.55 -9.31
C HIS A 30 3.45 5.51 -10.83
N ARG A 31 2.84 6.51 -11.46
CA ARG A 31 2.73 6.58 -12.92
C ARG A 31 4.09 6.66 -13.61
N HIS A 32 5.02 7.39 -12.99
CA HIS A 32 6.38 7.51 -13.51
C HIS A 32 7.12 6.17 -13.52
N TRP A 33 7.07 5.42 -12.41
CA TRP A 33 7.72 4.10 -12.36
C TRP A 33 7.06 3.09 -13.31
N LEU A 34 5.73 3.12 -13.46
CA LEU A 34 5.05 2.30 -14.47
C LEU A 34 5.56 2.64 -15.89
N ALA A 35 5.73 3.92 -16.21
CA ALA A 35 6.27 4.37 -17.50
C ALA A 35 7.74 3.94 -17.72
N GLU A 36 8.53 3.82 -16.65
CA GLU A 36 9.90 3.30 -16.68
C GLU A 36 9.99 1.77 -16.75
N GLY A 37 8.85 1.08 -16.85
CA GLY A 37 8.79 -0.38 -16.96
C GLY A 37 8.89 -1.12 -15.62
N TYR A 38 8.63 -0.43 -14.52
CA TYR A 38 8.37 -1.07 -13.23
C TYR A 38 6.94 -1.59 -13.16
N GLU A 39 6.75 -2.69 -12.46
CA GLU A 39 5.45 -3.27 -12.20
C GLU A 39 5.21 -3.47 -10.73
N LEU A 40 3.99 -3.20 -10.29
CA LEU A 40 3.57 -3.51 -8.94
C LEU A 40 3.45 -5.02 -8.76
N THR A 41 4.12 -5.56 -7.75
CA THR A 41 4.17 -7.00 -7.51
C THR A 41 3.16 -7.44 -6.45
N ARG A 42 2.83 -8.73 -6.44
CA ARG A 42 2.01 -9.39 -5.39
C ARG A 42 2.62 -9.35 -3.98
N ARG A 43 3.88 -8.92 -3.84
CA ARG A 43 4.53 -8.70 -2.53
C ARG A 43 4.11 -7.37 -1.89
N SER A 44 3.40 -6.53 -2.64
CA SER A 44 2.75 -5.34 -2.12
C SER A 44 1.61 -5.71 -1.17
N GLY A 45 1.23 -4.77 -0.31
CA GLY A 45 0.13 -4.98 0.60
C GLY A 45 -0.19 -3.75 1.43
N ALA A 46 -1.30 -3.86 2.15
CA ALA A 46 -1.83 -2.80 2.98
C ALA A 46 -2.16 -3.34 4.38
N TRP A 47 -1.99 -2.51 5.40
CA TRP A 47 -2.30 -2.85 6.78
C TRP A 47 -3.03 -1.71 7.47
N TRP A 48 -4.19 -2.03 8.04
CA TRP A 48 -4.90 -1.14 8.91
C TRP A 48 -4.18 -0.99 10.25
N ARG A 49 -4.15 0.24 10.74
CA ARG A 49 -3.60 0.64 12.03
C ARG A 49 -4.75 0.94 12.99
N ARG A 50 -4.44 0.88 14.28
CA ARG A 50 -5.42 1.12 15.37
C ARG A 50 -6.12 2.48 15.28
N ASN A 51 -5.44 3.50 14.76
CA ASN A 51 -5.98 4.85 14.63
C ASN A 51 -6.84 5.03 13.37
N GLY A 52 -7.23 3.95 12.70
CA GLY A 52 -7.99 4.00 11.45
C GLY A 52 -7.16 4.38 10.22
N SER A 53 -5.85 4.63 10.38
CA SER A 53 -4.98 4.88 9.22
C SER A 53 -4.52 3.57 8.56
N LEU A 54 -4.14 3.67 7.30
CA LEU A 54 -3.60 2.59 6.50
C LEU A 54 -2.07 2.78 6.34
N THR A 55 -1.35 1.67 6.36
CA THR A 55 0.05 1.58 5.94
C THR A 55 0.12 0.79 4.66
N LEU A 56 0.78 1.33 3.65
CA LEU A 56 0.98 0.73 2.35
C LEU A 56 2.42 0.30 2.19
N ARG A 57 2.64 -0.91 1.67
CA ARG A 57 3.91 -1.35 1.13
C ARG A 57 3.71 -1.62 -0.35
N LEU A 58 4.36 -0.85 -1.18
CA LEU A 58 4.33 -1.01 -2.63
C LEU A 58 5.69 -1.57 -3.05
N VAL A 59 5.68 -2.75 -3.65
CA VAL A 59 6.90 -3.41 -4.13
C VAL A 59 6.85 -3.44 -5.63
N TYR A 60 7.75 -2.69 -6.25
CA TYR A 60 7.91 -2.57 -7.69
C TYR A 60 9.08 -3.42 -8.17
N ARG A 61 8.95 -4.01 -9.34
CA ARG A 61 10.04 -4.70 -10.03
C ARG A 61 10.12 -4.23 -11.47
N ARG A 62 11.30 -3.82 -11.91
CA ARG A 62 11.57 -3.47 -13.31
C ARG A 62 11.72 -4.72 -14.14
N ARG A 63 10.99 -4.81 -15.26
CA ARG A 63 11.00 -6.01 -16.13
C ARG A 63 12.36 -6.26 -16.79
N LEU A 64 13.06 -5.21 -17.18
CA LEU A 64 14.26 -5.29 -18.02
C LEU A 64 15.46 -5.93 -17.29
N ASP A 65 15.64 -5.62 -16.02
CA ASP A 65 16.85 -6.00 -15.26
C ASP A 65 16.54 -6.55 -13.85
N GLY A 66 15.26 -6.67 -13.49
CA GLY A 66 14.83 -7.26 -12.24
C GLY A 66 15.04 -6.39 -11.00
N VAL A 67 15.50 -5.14 -11.15
CA VAL A 67 15.67 -4.20 -10.05
C VAL A 67 14.35 -4.04 -9.30
N SER A 68 14.40 -4.18 -7.97
CA SER A 68 13.21 -4.13 -7.12
C SER A 68 13.26 -2.93 -6.17
N MET A 69 12.23 -2.10 -6.19
CA MET A 69 12.08 -0.93 -5.33
C MET A 69 10.91 -1.16 -4.35
N THR A 70 11.09 -0.77 -3.09
CA THR A 70 10.02 -0.87 -2.09
C THR A 70 9.73 0.50 -1.51
N VAL A 71 8.47 0.93 -1.60
CA VAL A 71 7.97 2.17 -1.00
C VAL A 71 7.05 1.81 0.15
N VAL A 72 7.25 2.43 1.31
CA VAL A 72 6.38 2.25 2.47
C VAL A 72 5.75 3.58 2.85
N LEU A 73 4.44 3.67 2.69
CA LEU A 73 3.63 4.85 2.99
C LEU A 73 2.86 4.60 4.28
N ARG A 74 2.82 5.57 5.19
CA ARG A 74 2.21 5.42 6.51
C ARG A 74 1.23 6.55 6.75
N GLY A 75 0.21 6.28 7.55
CA GLY A 75 -0.74 7.33 7.97
C GLY A 75 -1.75 7.72 6.89
N ILE A 76 -1.94 6.89 5.86
CA ILE A 76 -2.94 7.12 4.81
C ILE A 76 -4.32 7.11 5.47
N ARG A 77 -5.11 8.15 5.24
CA ARG A 77 -6.51 8.19 5.66
C ARG A 77 -7.37 7.98 4.41
N VAL A 78 -8.18 6.93 4.43
CA VAL A 78 -9.19 6.68 3.38
C VAL A 78 -10.41 7.49 3.80
N GLN A 79 -10.76 8.53 3.04
CA GLN A 79 -12.01 9.26 3.26
C GLN A 79 -13.08 8.54 2.43
N GLU A 80 -14.14 8.03 3.06
CA GLU A 80 -15.35 7.68 2.33
C GLU A 80 -16.01 9.01 1.92
N GLU A 81 -16.14 9.27 0.62
CA GLU A 81 -17.10 10.28 0.16
C GLU A 81 -18.48 9.75 0.55
N ALA A 82 -19.11 10.43 1.52
CA ALA A 82 -20.51 10.20 1.86
C ALA A 82 -21.36 10.55 0.64
N ALA A 83 -22.00 9.53 0.06
CA ALA A 83 -23.03 9.68 -0.96
C ALA A 83 -24.33 10.22 -0.37
#